data_AF-A0A520IEJ5-F1
#
_entry.id   AF-A0A520IEJ5-F1
#
_cell.length_a   1.000
_cell.length_b   1.000
_cell.length_c   1.000
_cell.angle_alpha   90.00
_cell.angle_beta   90.00
_cell.angle_gamma   90.00
#
_symmetry.space_group_name_H-M   'P 1'
#
loop_
_entity.id
_entity.type
_entity.pdbx_description
1 polymer ?
#
loop_
_entity_poly.entity_id
_entity_poly.type
_entity_poly.pdbx_seq_one_letter_code
_entity_poly.pdbx_strand_id
1 'polypeptide(L)'
;MTSLSLSRYRAEWFSGPTAARRDILAGMVGTFALIPEVIAFSFVAGIDPEVGLFASFVIGIVIAFAGGRPAMISGAAGSVALVAAALVHAHGLQYLLVATMLAGLLQIAFGLAKLDVLMRFVSKSVRTGFVNALAILIFSAQVPQMVGVSWQAYAMIASGLAIIYLMPRISNAIPSPLI
;
A
#
# COMPACT_ATOMS: atom_id res chain seq x y z
N MET A 1 29.80 -5.44 -3.90
CA MET A 1 29.48 -4.02 -3.67
C MET A 1 29.90 -3.26 -4.92
N THR A 2 28.99 -3.12 -5.88
CA THR A 2 29.27 -2.43 -7.14
C THR A 2 29.35 -0.93 -6.89
N SER A 3 30.44 -0.30 -7.34
CA SER A 3 30.58 1.15 -7.38
C SER A 3 29.37 1.76 -8.11
N LEU A 4 28.50 2.43 -7.35
CA LEU A 4 27.51 3.33 -7.94
C LEU A 4 28.31 4.46 -8.61
N SER A 5 28.46 4.43 -9.93
CA SER A 5 29.01 5.58 -10.62
C SER A 5 28.06 6.76 -10.38
N LEU A 6 28.61 7.94 -10.07
CA LEU A 6 27.84 9.18 -9.92
C LEU A 6 26.89 9.42 -11.10
N SER A 7 27.29 8.98 -12.29
CA SER A 7 26.48 8.98 -13.51
C SER A 7 25.23 8.11 -13.41
N ARG A 8 25.31 6.91 -12.83
CA ARG A 8 24.16 6.02 -12.61
C ARG A 8 23.21 6.60 -11.57
N TYR A 9 23.74 7.09 -10.45
CA TYR A 9 22.92 7.75 -9.42
C TYR A 9 22.20 8.97 -10.00
N ARG A 10 22.89 9.81 -10.78
CA ARG A 10 22.25 10.96 -11.44
C ARG A 10 21.17 10.54 -12.44
N ALA A 11 21.37 9.45 -13.19
CA ALA A 11 20.37 8.91 -14.11
C ALA A 11 19.16 8.31 -13.39
N GLU A 12 19.32 7.75 -12.19
CA GLU A 12 18.22 7.26 -11.35
C GLU A 12 17.33 8.39 -10.82
N TRP A 13 17.91 9.56 -10.52
CA TRP A 13 17.15 10.73 -10.05
C TRP A 13 16.54 11.57 -11.17
N PHE A 14 17.27 11.75 -12.27
CA PHE A 14 16.79 12.54 -13.41
C PHE A 14 17.46 12.08 -14.71
N SER A 15 16.70 11.33 -15.51
CA SER A 15 17.14 10.83 -16.83
C SER A 15 16.68 11.71 -18.00
N GLY A 16 16.16 12.92 -17.71
CA GLY A 16 15.79 13.94 -18.69
C GLY A 16 14.31 14.36 -18.64
N PRO A 17 13.91 15.39 -19.42
CA PRO A 17 12.56 15.97 -19.36
C PRO A 17 11.43 14.98 -19.67
N THR A 18 11.64 14.11 -20.67
CA THR A 18 10.64 13.09 -21.05
C THR A 18 10.46 12.03 -19.97
N ALA A 19 11.54 11.63 -19.30
CA ALA A 19 11.46 10.67 -18.20
C ALA A 19 10.79 11.30 -16.98
N ALA A 20 11.15 12.53 -16.61
CA ALA A 20 10.50 13.26 -15.53
C ALA A 20 8.98 13.40 -15.77
N ARG A 21 8.54 13.69 -17.00
CA ARG A 21 7.11 13.71 -17.34
C ARG A 21 6.45 12.35 -17.10
N ARG A 22 7.12 11.24 -17.46
CA ARG A 22 6.59 9.88 -17.26
C ARG A 22 6.52 9.52 -15.78
N ASP A 23 7.54 9.88 -14.99
CA ASP A 23 7.58 9.61 -13.56
C ASP A 23 6.52 10.42 -12.80
N ILE A 24 6.31 11.69 -13.17
CA ILE A 24 5.24 12.52 -12.61
C ILE A 24 3.87 11.93 -12.95
N LEU A 25 3.63 11.55 -14.21
CA LEU A 25 2.36 10.94 -14.62
C LEU A 25 2.13 9.60 -13.91
N ALA A 26 3.16 8.76 -13.79
CA ALA A 26 3.08 7.49 -13.07
C ALA A 26 2.81 7.71 -11.57
N GLY A 27 3.45 8.70 -10.94
CA GLY A 27 3.21 9.09 -9.57
C GLY A 27 1.79 9.61 -9.34
N MET A 28 1.26 10.43 -10.25
CA MET A 28 -0.12 10.92 -10.19
C MET A 28 -1.11 9.76 -10.28
N VAL A 29 -0.97 8.89 -11.29
CA VAL A 29 -1.85 7.72 -11.47
C VAL A 29 -1.76 6.78 -10.26
N GLY A 30 -0.55 6.51 -9.77
CA GLY A 30 -0.35 5.69 -8.57
C GLY A 30 -1.01 6.31 -7.34
N THR A 31 -0.86 7.61 -7.13
CA THR A 31 -1.48 8.31 -5.99
C THR A 31 -2.99 8.23 -6.03
N PHE A 32 -3.61 8.47 -7.20
CA PHE A 32 -5.06 8.34 -7.34
C PHE A 32 -5.53 6.91 -7.10
N ALA A 33 -4.77 5.91 -7.54
CA ALA A 33 -5.08 4.50 -7.29
C ALA A 33 -4.97 4.12 -5.80
N LEU A 34 -4.05 4.74 -5.05
CA LEU A 34 -3.86 4.46 -3.62
C LEU A 34 -4.93 5.09 -2.71
N ILE A 35 -5.53 6.23 -3.09
CA ILE A 35 -6.47 6.95 -2.20
C ILE A 35 -7.61 6.03 -1.71
N PRO A 36 -8.37 5.32 -2.59
CA PRO A 36 -9.43 4.43 -2.14
C PRO A 36 -8.91 3.26 -1.28
N GLU A 37 -7.74 2.72 -1.62
CA GLU A 37 -7.11 1.61 -0.91
C GLU A 37 -6.78 1.99 0.54
N VAL A 38 -6.14 3.14 0.73
CA VAL A 38 -5.78 3.67 2.06
C VAL A 38 -7.02 3.96 2.90
N ILE A 39 -8.07 4.53 2.30
CA ILE A 39 -9.34 4.79 2.98
C ILE A 39 -9.97 3.47 3.43
N ALA A 40 -10.05 2.48 2.54
CA ALA A 40 -10.61 1.16 2.86
C ALA A 40 -9.86 0.47 4.00
N PHE A 41 -8.52 0.49 3.97
CA PHE A 41 -7.71 -0.11 5.03
C PHE A 41 -7.79 0.63 6.36
N SER A 42 -8.02 1.94 6.35
CA SER A 42 -8.25 2.72 7.58
C SER A 42 -9.55 2.26 8.26
N PHE A 43 -10.62 2.03 7.48
CA PHE A 43 -11.86 1.46 8.03
C PHE A 43 -11.68 0.04 8.57
N VAL A 44 -10.91 -0.81 7.88
CA VAL A 44 -10.59 -2.16 8.38
C VAL A 44 -9.79 -2.10 9.69
N ALA A 45 -8.89 -1.12 9.82
CA ALA A 45 -8.11 -0.90 11.04
C ALA A 45 -8.89 -0.19 12.17
N GLY A 46 -10.11 0.30 11.90
CA GLY A 46 -10.91 1.03 12.86
C GLY A 46 -10.35 2.42 13.21
N ILE A 47 -9.65 3.06 12.26
CA ILE A 47 -9.10 4.41 12.42
C ILE A 47 -9.66 5.36 11.37
N ASP A 48 -9.59 6.66 11.64
CA ASP A 48 -10.01 7.68 10.69
C ASP A 48 -9.15 7.65 9.41
N PRO A 49 -9.75 7.74 8.21
CA PRO A 49 -9.02 7.73 6.94
C PRO A 49 -7.95 8.82 6.80
N GLU A 50 -8.12 9.94 7.51
CA GLU A 50 -7.12 11.02 7.57
C GLU A 50 -5.77 10.51 8.05
N VAL A 51 -5.75 9.62 9.05
CA VAL A 51 -4.52 9.05 9.62
C VAL A 51 -3.79 8.22 8.56
N GLY A 52 -4.51 7.36 7.83
CA GLY A 52 -3.93 6.52 6.78
C GLY A 52 -3.41 7.32 5.60
N LEU A 53 -4.16 8.35 5.18
CA LEU A 53 -3.78 9.24 4.07
C LEU A 53 -2.54 10.06 4.43
N PHE A 54 -2.51 10.63 5.64
CA PHE A 54 -1.36 11.37 6.12
C PHE A 54 -0.13 10.47 6.26
N ALA A 55 -0.29 9.26 6.81
CA ALA A 55 0.79 8.28 6.90
C ALA A 55 1.35 7.92 5.52
N SER A 56 0.49 7.67 4.53
CA SER A 56 0.92 7.35 3.16
C SER A 56 1.65 8.51 2.49
N PHE A 57 1.19 9.75 2.72
CA PHE A 57 1.88 10.96 2.24
C PHE A 57 3.28 11.10 2.84
N VAL A 58 3.41 10.97 4.16
CA VAL A 58 4.70 11.05 4.85
C VAL A 58 5.65 9.93 4.43
N ILE A 59 5.17 8.68 4.35
CA ILE A 59 5.95 7.54 3.86
C ILE A 59 6.43 7.79 2.42
N GLY A 60 5.55 8.29 1.55
CA GLY A 60 5.88 8.61 0.17
C GLY A 60 7.04 9.60 0.06
N ILE A 61 7.00 10.69 0.83
CA ILE A 61 8.10 11.67 0.89
C ILE A 61 9.37 11.02 1.41
N VAL A 62 9.32 10.34 2.55
CA VAL A 62 10.51 9.75 3.18
C VAL A 62 11.17 8.73 2.25
N ILE A 63 10.39 7.84 1.63
CA ILE A 63 10.91 6.80 0.72
C ILE A 63 11.39 7.39 -0.61
N ALA A 64 10.84 8.50 -1.09
CA ALA A 64 11.37 9.18 -2.27
C ALA A 64 12.84 9.62 -2.08
N PHE A 65 13.26 9.94 -0.85
CA PHE A 65 14.64 10.32 -0.54
C PHE A 65 15.49 9.16 0.01
N ALA A 66 14.93 8.34 0.90
CA ALA A 66 15.68 7.31 1.64
C ALA A 66 15.49 5.89 1.10
N GLY A 67 14.62 5.70 0.10
CA GLY A 67 14.29 4.39 -0.46
C GLY A 67 15.43 3.76 -1.25
N GLY A 68 15.59 2.44 -1.12
CA GLY A 68 16.64 1.68 -1.82
C GLY A 68 16.26 1.20 -3.22
N ARG A 69 15.00 1.34 -3.64
CA ARG A 69 14.51 0.86 -4.94
C ARG A 69 13.64 1.93 -5.63
N PRO A 70 14.18 2.61 -6.65
CA PRO A 70 13.43 3.60 -7.42
C PRO A 70 12.14 3.04 -8.02
N ALA A 71 11.14 3.91 -8.20
CA ALA A 71 9.80 3.60 -8.72
C ALA A 71 8.94 2.66 -7.85
N MET A 72 9.37 2.28 -6.65
CA MET A 72 8.53 1.54 -5.70
C MET A 72 7.66 2.51 -4.89
N ILE A 73 6.34 2.38 -5.00
CA ILE A 73 5.40 3.11 -4.14
C ILE A 73 5.36 2.43 -2.79
N SER A 74 5.50 3.21 -1.72
CA SER A 74 5.31 2.78 -0.34
C SER A 74 4.19 3.60 0.29
N GLY A 75 3.28 2.93 1.00
CA GLY A 75 2.12 3.55 1.64
C GLY A 75 1.47 2.59 2.63
N ALA A 76 0.29 2.94 3.13
CA ALA A 76 -0.46 2.07 4.03
C ALA A 76 -0.93 0.80 3.28
N ALA A 77 -0.46 -0.37 3.73
CA ALA A 77 -0.82 -1.66 3.16
C ALA A 77 -1.78 -2.43 4.06
N GLY A 78 -2.69 -3.21 3.45
CA GLY A 78 -3.68 -4.01 4.19
C GLY A 78 -3.06 -5.02 5.16
N SER A 79 -1.86 -5.52 4.83
CA SER A 79 -1.07 -6.40 5.72
C SER A 79 -0.74 -5.76 7.06
N VAL A 80 -0.43 -4.45 7.07
CA VAL A 80 -0.16 -3.69 8.29
C VAL A 80 -1.46 -3.29 8.97
N ALA A 81 -2.46 -2.86 8.19
CA ALA A 81 -3.76 -2.44 8.70
C ALA A 81 -4.47 -3.55 9.50
N LEU A 82 -4.41 -4.80 9.05
CA LEU A 82 -5.03 -5.91 9.78
C LEU A 82 -4.36 -6.21 11.13
N VAL A 83 -3.03 -6.07 11.22
CA VAL A 83 -2.32 -6.22 12.50
C VAL A 83 -2.59 -5.01 13.40
N ALA A 84 -2.62 -3.81 12.82
CA ALA A 84 -2.95 -2.57 13.50
C ALA A 84 -4.38 -2.61 14.07
N ALA A 85 -5.35 -3.19 13.36
CA ALA A 85 -6.74 -3.29 13.79
C ALA A 85 -6.88 -3.90 15.18
N ALA A 86 -6.17 -4.99 15.45
CA ALA A 86 -6.19 -5.68 16.74
C ALA A 86 -5.59 -4.80 17.85
N LEU A 87 -4.51 -4.08 17.57
CA LEU A 87 -3.87 -3.17 18.52
C LEU A 87 -4.77 -1.97 18.85
N VAL A 88 -5.38 -1.36 17.82
CA VAL A 88 -6.29 -0.22 17.97
C VAL A 88 -7.53 -0.62 18.75
N HIS A 89 -8.13 -1.77 18.47
CA HIS A 89 -9.29 -2.25 19.23
C HIS A 89 -8.98 -2.46 20.71
N ALA A 90 -7.78 -2.93 21.04
CA ALA A 90 -7.40 -3.26 22.41
C ALA A 90 -6.86 -2.05 23.20
N HIS A 91 -6.16 -1.11 22.55
CA HIS A 91 -5.39 -0.05 23.24
C HIS A 91 -5.58 1.36 22.66
N GLY A 92 -6.31 1.51 21.55
CA GLY A 92 -6.57 2.79 20.89
C GLY A 92 -5.48 3.25 19.91
N LEU A 93 -5.77 4.35 19.23
CA LEU A 93 -4.92 4.93 18.17
C LEU A 93 -3.54 5.36 18.68
N GLN A 94 -3.43 5.84 19.91
CA GLN A 94 -2.17 6.33 20.47
C GLN A 94 -1.12 5.22 20.53
N TYR A 95 -1.54 3.99 20.85
CA TYR A 95 -0.66 2.82 20.85
C TYR A 95 -0.21 2.44 19.43
N LEU A 96 -1.07 2.61 18.43
CA LEU A 96 -0.69 2.42 17.03
C LEU A 96 0.43 3.40 16.60
N LEU A 97 0.34 4.67 17.02
CA LEU A 97 1.38 5.66 16.71
C LEU A 97 2.72 5.27 17.33
N VAL A 98 2.72 4.89 18.61
CA VAL A 98 3.94 4.44 19.30
C VAL A 98 4.49 3.17 18.68
N ALA A 99 3.65 2.19 18.38
CA ALA A 99 4.06 0.95 17.72
C ALA A 99 4.64 1.21 16.32
N THR A 100 4.09 2.18 15.57
CA THR A 100 4.60 2.56 14.25
C THR A 100 5.97 3.22 14.35
N MET A 101 6.18 4.11 15.32
CA MET A 101 7.50 4.70 15.57
C MET A 101 8.52 3.61 15.96
N LEU A 102 8.13 2.69 16.85
CA LEU A 102 8.98 1.57 17.25
C LEU A 102 9.30 0.66 16.06
N ALA A 103 8.32 0.34 15.21
CA ALA A 103 8.52 -0.45 14.00
C ALA A 103 9.51 0.23 13.05
N GLY A 104 9.41 1.55 12.86
CA GLY A 104 10.37 2.32 12.06
C GLY A 104 11.79 2.27 12.63
N LEU A 105 11.95 2.43 13.94
CA LEU A 105 13.25 2.30 14.61
C LEU A 105 13.84 0.89 14.44
N LEU A 106 13.02 -0.15 14.59
CA LEU A 106 13.44 -1.53 14.35
C LEU A 106 13.83 -1.77 12.90
N GLN A 107 13.09 -1.21 11.92
CA GLN A 107 13.44 -1.30 10.51
C GLN A 107 14.79 -0.65 10.19
N ILE A 108 15.05 0.54 10.76
CA ILE A 108 16.34 1.23 10.62
C ILE A 108 17.46 0.38 11.24
N ALA A 109 17.27 -0.14 12.45
CA ALA A 109 18.25 -1.00 13.11
C ALA A 109 18.56 -2.27 12.29
N PHE A 110 17.52 -2.92 11.73
CA PHE A 110 17.68 -4.09 10.87
C PHE A 110 18.43 -3.76 9.58
N GLY A 111 18.16 -2.59 8.99
CA GLY A 111 18.87 -2.09 7.81
C GLY A 111 20.35 -1.83 8.09
N LEU A 112 20.66 -1.17 9.21
CA LEU A 112 22.04 -0.90 9.63
C LEU A 112 22.82 -2.19 9.94
N ALA A 113 22.16 -3.17 10.56
CA ALA A 113 22.72 -4.48 10.84
C ALA A 113 22.76 -5.43 9.62
N LYS A 114 22.26 -5.00 8.44
CA LYS A 114 22.20 -5.80 7.21
C LYS A 114 21.51 -7.15 7.39
N LEU A 115 20.42 -7.14 8.16
CA LEU A 115 19.63 -8.34 8.47
C LEU A 115 18.62 -8.70 7.35
N ASP A 116 18.66 -8.01 6.21
CA ASP A 116 17.83 -8.30 5.04
C ASP A 116 18.03 -9.72 4.51
N VAL A 117 19.25 -10.26 4.67
CA VAL A 117 19.57 -11.65 4.30
C VAL A 117 18.69 -12.67 5.05
N LEU A 118 18.22 -12.32 6.26
CA LEU A 118 17.38 -13.22 7.06
C LEU A 118 16.02 -13.48 6.41
N MET A 119 15.54 -12.57 5.56
CA MET A 119 14.27 -12.76 4.84
C MET A 119 14.29 -13.97 3.90
N ARG A 120 15.48 -14.48 3.54
CA ARG A 120 15.64 -15.71 2.75
C ARG A 120 15.24 -16.97 3.53
N PHE A 121 15.27 -16.93 4.86
CA PHE A 121 14.86 -18.07 5.71
C PHE A 121 13.35 -18.13 5.95
N VAL A 122 12.60 -17.10 5.57
CA VAL A 122 11.14 -17.14 5.64
C VAL A 122 10.61 -18.12 4.59
N SER A 123 10.02 -19.22 5.06
CA SER A 123 9.59 -20.30 4.18
C SER A 123 8.53 -19.83 3.19
N LYS A 124 8.48 -20.49 2.01
CA LYS A 124 7.44 -20.23 1.02
C LYS A 124 6.04 -20.47 1.60
N SER A 125 5.88 -21.52 2.41
CA SER A 125 4.61 -21.87 3.05
C SER A 125 4.10 -20.77 3.97
N VAL A 126 4.98 -20.12 4.76
CA VAL A 126 4.58 -18.99 5.62
C VAL A 126 4.14 -17.79 4.79
N ARG A 127 4.88 -17.44 3.73
CA ARG A 127 4.51 -16.32 2.84
C ARG A 127 3.18 -16.57 2.13
N THR A 128 2.98 -17.77 1.57
CA THR A 128 1.72 -18.13 0.91
C THR A 128 0.56 -18.19 1.90
N GLY A 129 0.76 -18.76 3.09
CA GLY A 129 -0.25 -18.79 4.14
C GLY A 129 -0.66 -17.38 4.57
N PHE A 130 0.32 -16.50 4.77
CA PHE A 130 0.07 -15.09 5.10
C PHE A 130 -0.75 -14.37 4.03
N VAL A 131 -0.38 -14.49 2.76
CA VAL A 131 -1.10 -13.83 1.65
C VAL A 131 -2.52 -14.39 1.50
N ASN A 132 -2.72 -15.71 1.64
CA ASN A 132 -4.05 -16.31 1.59
C ASN A 132 -4.94 -15.85 2.76
N ALA A 133 -4.39 -15.83 3.98
CA ALA A 133 -5.09 -15.33 5.16
C ALA A 133 -5.46 -13.85 5.00
N LEU A 134 -4.53 -13.02 4.50
CA LEU A 134 -4.76 -11.60 4.20
C LEU A 134 -5.93 -11.43 3.21
N ALA A 135 -5.94 -12.18 2.11
CA ALA A 135 -7.01 -12.11 1.12
C ALA A 135 -8.38 -12.51 1.70
N ILE A 136 -8.42 -13.60 2.47
CA ILE A 136 -9.65 -14.06 3.13
C ILE A 136 -10.13 -13.03 4.16
N LEU A 137 -9.22 -12.44 4.94
CA LEU A 137 -9.56 -11.42 5.93
C LEU A 137 -10.10 -10.15 5.28
N ILE A 138 -9.48 -9.67 4.19
CA ILE A 138 -9.98 -8.51 3.43
C ILE A 138 -11.39 -8.79 2.91
N PHE A 139 -11.62 -9.95 2.29
CA PHE A 139 -12.93 -10.35 1.80
C PHE A 139 -13.97 -10.46 2.92
N SER A 140 -13.60 -11.11 4.03
CA SER A 140 -14.45 -11.27 5.20
C SER A 140 -14.83 -9.93 5.82
N ALA A 141 -13.91 -8.95 5.78
CA ALA A 141 -14.15 -7.58 6.23
C ALA A 141 -15.12 -6.79 5.34
N GLN A 142 -15.49 -7.29 4.15
CA GLN A 142 -16.53 -6.69 3.29
C GLN A 142 -17.92 -7.32 3.50
N VAL A 143 -18.00 -8.53 4.06
CA VAL A 143 -19.27 -9.26 4.21
C VAL A 143 -20.28 -8.49 5.07
N PRO A 144 -19.94 -7.95 6.25
CA PRO A 144 -20.87 -7.16 7.07
C PRO A 144 -21.53 -5.99 6.33
N GLN A 145 -20.82 -5.40 5.36
CA GLN A 145 -21.23 -4.24 4.57
C GLN A 145 -22.20 -4.62 3.45
N MET A 146 -22.43 -5.92 3.23
CA MET A 146 -23.38 -6.46 2.27
C MET A 146 -24.61 -7.06 2.95
N VAL A 147 -24.67 -7.17 4.28
CA VAL A 147 -25.81 -7.77 4.99
C VAL A 147 -26.87 -6.71 5.28
N GLY A 148 -28.13 -7.01 4.94
CA GLY A 148 -29.27 -6.13 5.25
C GLY A 148 -29.31 -4.82 4.44
N VAL A 149 -28.50 -4.70 3.39
CA VAL A 149 -28.45 -3.52 2.51
C VAL A 149 -29.54 -3.56 1.44
N SER A 150 -29.83 -2.39 0.88
CA SER A 150 -30.81 -2.24 -0.18
C SER A 150 -30.34 -2.86 -1.51
N TRP A 151 -31.28 -3.12 -2.42
CA TRP A 151 -30.95 -3.68 -3.75
C TRP A 151 -30.00 -2.78 -4.54
N GLN A 152 -30.03 -1.46 -4.31
CA GLN A 152 -29.12 -0.50 -4.94
C GLN A 152 -27.67 -0.78 -4.58
N ALA A 153 -27.37 -1.18 -3.34
CA ALA A 153 -26.02 -1.53 -2.93
C ALA A 153 -25.51 -2.76 -3.72
N TYR A 154 -26.32 -3.79 -3.87
CA TYR A 154 -25.98 -4.95 -4.70
C TYR A 154 -25.80 -4.59 -6.18
N ALA A 155 -26.66 -3.73 -6.72
CA ALA A 155 -26.55 -3.25 -8.10
C ALA A 155 -25.24 -2.47 -8.31
N MET A 156 -24.85 -1.61 -7.37
CA MET A 156 -23.60 -0.86 -7.41
C MET A 156 -22.36 -1.76 -7.30
N ILE A 157 -22.40 -2.78 -6.45
CA ILE A 157 -21.30 -3.75 -6.34
C ILE A 157 -21.16 -4.53 -7.66
N ALA A 158 -22.27 -5.04 -8.20
CA ALA A 158 -22.26 -5.79 -9.44
C ALA A 158 -21.78 -4.95 -10.64
N SER A 159 -22.24 -3.70 -10.74
CA SER A 159 -21.81 -2.79 -11.80
C SER A 159 -20.33 -2.39 -11.64
N GLY A 160 -19.88 -2.11 -10.42
CA GLY A 160 -18.47 -1.82 -10.11
C GLY A 160 -17.56 -2.98 -10.51
N LEU A 161 -17.91 -4.22 -10.16
CA LEU A 161 -17.17 -5.41 -10.58
C LEU A 161 -17.19 -5.58 -12.11
N ALA A 162 -18.33 -5.33 -12.76
CA ALA A 162 -18.43 -5.39 -14.22
C ALA A 162 -17.49 -4.36 -14.87
N ILE A 163 -17.45 -3.12 -14.39
CA ILE A 163 -16.53 -2.08 -14.87
C ILE A 163 -15.07 -2.53 -14.65
N ILE A 164 -14.72 -2.97 -13.45
CA ILE A 164 -13.34 -3.40 -13.12
C ILE A 164 -12.84 -4.49 -14.07
N TYR A 165 -13.69 -5.49 -14.38
CA TYR A 165 -13.30 -6.64 -15.20
C TYR A 165 -13.45 -6.44 -16.72
N LEU A 166 -14.44 -5.66 -17.18
CA LEU A 166 -14.72 -5.51 -18.61
C LEU A 166 -14.03 -4.27 -19.20
N MET A 167 -13.88 -3.19 -18.44
CA MET A 167 -13.33 -1.94 -18.96
C MET A 167 -11.89 -2.07 -19.51
N PRO A 168 -10.97 -2.84 -18.89
CA PRO A 168 -9.64 -3.07 -19.45
C PRO A 168 -9.64 -3.75 -20.83
N ARG A 169 -10.74 -4.42 -21.21
CA ARG A 169 -10.90 -5.02 -22.55
C ARG A 169 -11.20 -3.98 -23.62
N ILE A 170 -11.70 -2.82 -23.22
CA ILE A 170 -12.04 -1.70 -24.11
C ILE A 170 -10.89 -0.69 -24.14
N SER A 171 -10.33 -0.32 -22.98
CA SER A 171 -9.24 0.63 -22.87
C SER A 171 -8.29 0.31 -21.71
N ASN A 172 -6.99 0.47 -21.95
CA ASN A 172 -5.92 0.32 -20.95
C ASN A 172 -5.30 1.68 -20.56
N ALA A 173 -5.89 2.80 -21.00
CA ALA A 173 -5.32 4.12 -20.76
C ALA A 173 -5.52 4.61 -19.31
N ILE A 174 -6.63 4.24 -18.69
CA ILE A 174 -6.99 4.59 -17.31
C ILE A 174 -7.24 3.28 -16.55
N PRO A 175 -6.66 3.09 -15.35
CA PRO A 175 -6.98 1.95 -14.49
C PRO A 175 -8.48 1.81 -14.28
N SER A 176 -9.03 0.61 -14.51
CA SER A 176 -10.48 0.38 -14.36
C SER A 176 -11.06 0.69 -12.98
N PRO A 177 -10.31 0.60 -11.85
CA PRO A 177 -10.82 1.06 -10.56
C PRO A 177 -10.97 2.59 -10.41
N LEU A 178 -10.43 3.39 -11.35
CA LEU A 178 -10.53 4.86 -11.35
C LEU A 178 -11.69 5.38 -12.23
N ILE A 179 -12.38 4.49 -12.93
CA ILE A 179 -13.50 4.80 -13.83
C ILE A 179 -14.81 4.58 -13.07
#